data_AF-A0A356ZBT3-F1
#
_entry.id   AF-A0A356ZBT3-F1
#
_cell.length_a   1.000
_cell.length_b   1.000
_cell.length_c   1.000
_cell.angle_alpha   90.00
_cell.angle_beta   90.00
_cell.angle_gamma   90.00
#
_symmetry.space_group_name_H-M   'P 1'
#
loop_
_entity.id
_entity.type
_entity.pdbx_description
1 polymer ?
#
loop_
_entity_poly.entity_id
_entity_poly.type
_entity_poly.pdbx_seq_one_letter_code
_entity_poly.pdbx_strand_id
1 'polypeptide(L)' 'TRLEMLQGGKIDAAILPEPLAGVAIKNGAKVLNSTDQMANKAGAIAFTAKSLQESPDEIKAVFKAYNDAVEYLA' A
#
# COMPACT_ATOMS: atom_id res chain seq x y z
N THR A 1 -19.26 5.70 -5.13
CA THR A 1 -18.01 5.36 -4.39
C THR A 1 -17.57 6.52 -3.51
N ARG A 2 -16.64 6.33 -2.55
CA ARG A 2 -16.12 7.45 -1.72
C ARG A 2 -15.47 8.55 -2.58
N LEU A 3 -14.82 8.16 -3.68
CA LEU A 3 -14.26 9.08 -4.66
C LEU A 3 -15.35 9.94 -5.33
N GLU A 4 -16.43 9.34 -5.83
CA GLU A 4 -17.54 10.10 -6.46
C GLU A 4 -18.24 11.04 -5.46
N MET A 5 -18.39 10.61 -4.20
CA MET A 5 -18.98 11.46 -3.16
C MET A 5 -18.10 12.68 -2.86
N LEU A 6 -16.78 12.49 -2.84
CA LEU A 6 -15.81 13.58 -2.66
C LEU A 6 -15.84 14.54 -3.87
N GLN A 7 -15.83 14.01 -5.09
CA GLN A 7 -15.88 14.81 -6.33
C GLN A 7 -17.19 15.57 -6.50
N GLY A 8 -18.31 14.96 -6.10
CA GLY A 8 -19.63 15.59 -6.13
C GLY A 8 -19.93 16.49 -4.93
N GLY A 9 -18.97 16.75 -4.05
CA GLY A 9 -19.13 17.64 -2.89
C GLY A 9 -20.10 17.12 -1.82
N LYS A 10 -20.37 15.81 -1.78
CA LYS A 10 -21.26 15.19 -0.78
C LYS A 10 -20.56 14.93 0.55
N ILE A 11 -19.22 14.89 0.54
CA ILE A 11 -18.35 14.75 1.72
C ILE A 11 -17.13 15.64 1.55
N ASP A 12 -16.58 16.13 2.66
CA ASP A 12 -15.43 17.05 2.64
C ASP A 12 -14.08 16.33 2.54
N ALA A 13 -14.02 15.07 2.97
CA ALA A 13 -12.79 14.27 2.98
C ALA A 13 -13.08 12.77 2.87
N ALA A 14 -12.13 12.01 2.32
CA ALA A 14 -12.17 10.56 2.26
C ALA A 14 -10.77 9.97 2.41
N ILE A 15 -10.67 8.81 3.08
CA ILE A 15 -9.49 7.95 3.00
C ILE A 15 -9.62 7.10 1.74
N LEU A 16 -8.66 7.22 0.83
CA LEU A 16 -8.65 6.53 -0.46
C LEU A 16 -7.32 5.77 -0.63
N PRO A 17 -7.35 4.51 -1.08
CA PRO A 17 -6.14 3.80 -1.51
C PRO A 17 -5.73 4.25 -2.91
N GLU A 18 -4.50 3.94 -3.32
CA GLU A 18 -4.11 4.03 -4.73
C GLU A 18 -4.85 2.96 -5.57
N PRO A 19 -5.20 3.25 -6.84
CA PRO A 19 -4.95 4.49 -7.58
C PRO A 19 -6.00 5.61 -7.34
N LEU A 20 -6.99 5.39 -6.47
CA LEU A 20 -8.11 6.33 -6.28
C LEU A 20 -7.66 7.65 -5.64
N ALA A 21 -6.68 7.60 -4.74
CA ALA A 21 -6.05 8.79 -4.20
C ALA A 21 -5.38 9.62 -5.30
N GLY A 22 -4.59 9.00 -6.18
CA GLY A 22 -4.01 9.67 -7.36
C GLY A 22 -5.07 10.29 -8.29
N VAL A 23 -6.18 9.60 -8.54
CA VAL A 23 -7.30 10.15 -9.33
C VAL A 23 -7.95 11.36 -8.63
N ALA A 24 -8.16 11.29 -7.31
CA ALA A 24 -8.72 12.40 -6.55
C ALA A 24 -7.82 13.64 -6.62
N ILE A 25 -6.51 13.47 -6.46
CA ILE A 25 -5.51 14.54 -6.56
C ILE A 25 -5.51 15.15 -7.97
N LYS A 26 -5.50 14.30 -9.01
CA LYS A 26 -5.60 14.74 -10.40
C LYS A 26 -6.84 15.61 -10.66
N ASN A 27 -7.93 15.30 -9.97
CA ASN A 27 -9.20 16.01 -10.08
C ASN A 27 -9.34 17.18 -9.07
N GLY A 28 -8.24 17.62 -8.46
CA GLY A 28 -8.17 18.83 -7.63
C GLY A 28 -8.35 18.62 -6.13
N ALA A 29 -8.46 17.37 -5.65
CA ALA A 29 -8.46 17.11 -4.22
C ALA A 29 -7.09 17.39 -3.59
N LYS A 30 -7.09 17.85 -2.33
CA LYS A 30 -5.86 18.11 -1.56
C LYS A 30 -5.58 16.95 -0.62
N VAL A 31 -4.31 16.50 -0.59
CA VAL A 31 -3.85 15.52 0.41
C VAL A 31 -3.77 16.19 1.78
N LEU A 32 -4.51 15.68 2.76
CA LEU A 32 -4.45 16.14 4.16
C LEU A 32 -3.39 15.37 4.96
N ASN A 33 -3.24 14.08 4.70
CA ASN A 33 -2.22 13.19 5.27
C ASN A 33 -2.08 11.94 4.37
N SER A 34 -0.96 11.23 4.47
CA SER A 34 -0.73 9.95 3.78
C SER A 34 0.00 8.96 4.71
N THR A 35 -0.27 7.67 4.53
CA THR A 35 0.52 6.62 5.17
C THR A 35 2.00 6.65 4.77
N ASP A 36 2.35 7.28 3.64
CA ASP A 36 3.76 7.52 3.26
C ASP A 36 4.44 8.59 4.12
N GLN A 37 3.66 9.50 4.72
CA GLN A 37 4.16 10.52 5.64
C GLN A 37 4.21 10.00 7.09
N MET A 38 3.68 8.81 7.35
CA MET A 38 3.77 8.16 8.64
C MET A 38 5.12 7.44 8.75
N ALA A 39 5.79 7.62 9.90
CA ALA A 39 7.09 6.99 10.16
C ALA A 39 7.04 5.45 10.14
N ASN A 40 5.87 4.87 10.40
CA ASN A 40 5.66 3.43 10.43
C ASN A 40 4.68 3.04 9.31
N LYS A 41 5.18 2.30 8.31
CA LYS A 41 4.34 1.66 7.30
C LYS A 41 3.84 0.32 7.85
N ALA A 42 2.52 0.21 8.03
CA ALA A 42 1.90 -1.04 8.47
C ALA A 42 1.75 -1.98 7.27
N GLY A 43 2.66 -2.94 7.13
CA GLY A 43 2.61 -4.02 6.15
C GLY A 43 3.16 -5.30 6.74
N ALA A 44 2.60 -6.44 6.36
CA ALA A 44 3.09 -7.75 6.75
C ALA A 44 3.06 -8.70 5.56
N ILE A 45 4.10 -9.52 5.43
CA ILE A 45 4.10 -10.69 4.54
C ILE A 45 3.78 -11.89 5.42
N ALA A 46 2.73 -12.63 5.09
CA ALA A 46 2.29 -13.79 5.84
C ALA A 46 2.48 -15.07 5.02
N PHE A 47 2.93 -16.13 5.69
CA PHE A 47 3.02 -17.47 5.16
C PHE A 47 2.23 -18.43 6.03
N THR A 48 1.76 -19.53 5.46
CA THR A 48 1.13 -20.59 6.26
C THR A 48 2.16 -21.22 7.18
N ALA A 49 1.73 -21.69 8.36
CA ALA A 49 2.62 -22.41 9.28
C ALA A 49 3.28 -23.63 8.63
N LYS A 50 2.54 -24.33 7.76
CA LYS A 50 3.04 -25.45 6.97
C LYS A 50 4.20 -25.03 6.06
N SER A 51 4.04 -23.96 5.28
CA SER A 51 5.10 -23.45 4.40
C SER A 51 6.36 -23.04 5.16
N LEU A 52 6.20 -22.46 6.35
CA LEU A 52 7.34 -22.10 7.21
C LEU A 52 8.12 -23.32 7.70
N GLN A 53 7.44 -24.45 7.93
CA GLN A 53 8.06 -25.69 8.41
C GLN A 53 8.64 -26.54 7.28
N GLU A 54 7.91 -26.66 6.17
CA GLU A 54 8.25 -27.57 5.07
C GLU A 54 9.13 -26.93 4.00
N SER A 55 9.16 -25.59 3.90
CA SER A 55 9.86 -24.87 2.81
C SER A 55 10.69 -23.66 3.31
N PRO A 56 11.51 -23.80 4.37
CA PRO A 56 12.19 -22.67 4.98
C PRO A 56 13.19 -21.98 4.03
N ASP A 57 13.80 -22.72 3.09
CA ASP A 57 14.78 -22.15 2.17
C ASP A 57 14.13 -21.39 1.01
N GLU A 58 12.96 -21.84 0.55
CA GLU A 58 12.13 -21.10 -0.41
C GLU A 58 11.62 -19.79 0.20
N ILE A 59 11.23 -19.79 1.48
CA ILE A 59 10.85 -18.55 2.17
C ILE A 59 12.00 -17.55 2.21
N LYS A 60 13.24 -18.00 2.49
CA LYS A 60 14.42 -17.14 2.43
C LYS A 60 14.66 -16.62 1.00
N ALA A 61 14.47 -17.46 -0.01
CA ALA A 61 14.60 -17.06 -1.41
C ALA A 61 13.58 -15.98 -1.80
N VAL A 62 12.33 -16.07 -1.31
CA VAL A 62 11.32 -15.01 -1.49
C VAL A 62 11.78 -13.69 -0.89
N PHE A 63 12.30 -13.70 0.34
CA PHE A 63 12.82 -12.47 0.96
C PHE A 63 14.05 -11.92 0.26
N LYS A 64 14.94 -12.78 -0.25
CA LYS A 64 16.07 -12.33 -1.08
C LYS A 64 15.57 -11.59 -2.32
N ALA A 65 14.67 -12.20 -3.09
CA ALA A 65 14.11 -11.59 -4.29
C ALA A 65 13.32 -10.30 -3.97
N TYR A 66 12.62 -10.26 -2.84
CA TYR A 66 11.93 -9.06 -2.37
C TYR A 66 12.91 -7.92 -2.09
N ASN A 67 14.00 -8.20 -1.36
CA ASN A 67 15.03 -7.20 -1.08
C ASN A 67 15.73 -6.72 -2.36
N ASP A 68 16.08 -7.64 -3.27
CA ASP A 68 16.67 -7.31 -4.57
C ASP A 68 15.72 -6.37 -5.37
N ALA A 69 14.40 -6.61 -5.32
CA ALA A 69 13.41 -5.74 -5.97
C ALA A 69 13.24 -4.38 -5.27
N VAL A 70 13.32 -4.31 -3.95
CA VAL A 70 13.31 -3.05 -3.21
C VAL A 70 14.54 -2.21 -3.56
N GLU A 71 15.73 -2.83 -3.60
CA GLU A 71 16.97 -2.15 -4.00
C GLU A 71 16.89 -1.64 -5.44
N TYR A 72 16.29 -2.40 -6.36
CA TYR A 72 16.08 -1.96 -7.74
C TYR A 72 15.18 -0.72 -7.88
N LEU A 73 14.20 -0.55 -6.98
CA LEU A 73 13.23 0.55 -7.00
C LEU A 73 13.68 1.79 -6.21
N ALA A 74 14.77 1.70 -5.43
CA ALA A 74 15.32 2.78 -4.61
C ALA A 74 16.15 3.77 -5.45
#